data_AF-A0A3P7CE05-F1
#
_entry.id   AF-A0A3P7CE05-F1
#
_cell.length_a   1.000
_cell.length_b   1.000
_cell.length_c   1.000
_cell.angle_alpha   90.00
_cell.angle_beta   90.00
_cell.angle_gamma   90.00
#
_symmetry.space_group_name_H-M   'P 1'
#
loop_
_entity.id
_entity.type
_entity.pdbx_description
1 polymer ?
#
loop_
_entity_poly.entity_id
_entity_poly.type
_entity_poly.pdbx_seq_one_letter_code
_entity_poly.pdbx_strand_id
1 'polypeptide(L)'
;MPVETDANKLVNFCCINYRIGEDPVPLKPDRYQIFFFELNSEYPDWLWSLRTDRVPPPLSEIEPDTYYYWRRMRRLHNRHLNKLAEIDGWHKKQHRDGNSHSQRVYGDLAYAIEKWNYNKSPGGAMSTNSASSKVA
;
A
#
# COMPACT_ATOMS: atom_id res chain seq x y z
N MET A 1 0.54 -25.65 13.02
CA MET A 1 1.69 -26.26 13.70
C MET A 1 2.17 -25.33 14.80
N PRO A 2 2.55 -25.84 15.97
CA PRO A 2 3.24 -25.04 16.98
C PRO A 2 4.60 -24.55 16.44
N VAL A 3 5.09 -23.42 16.96
CA VAL A 3 6.41 -22.90 16.61
C VAL A 3 7.48 -23.77 17.27
N GLU A 4 8.52 -24.11 16.51
CA GLU A 4 9.68 -24.86 16.99
C GLU A 4 10.49 -24.03 18.01
N THR A 5 10.89 -24.65 19.11
CA THR A 5 11.59 -23.97 20.23
C THR A 5 13.00 -24.50 20.50
N ASP A 6 13.39 -25.59 19.83
CA ASP A 6 14.74 -26.16 19.98
C ASP A 6 15.79 -25.29 19.28
N ALA A 7 16.73 -24.75 20.06
CA ALA A 7 17.79 -23.87 19.57
C ALA A 7 18.69 -24.57 18.52
N ASN A 8 19.00 -25.85 18.71
CA ASN A 8 19.88 -26.56 17.76
C ASN A 8 19.21 -26.73 16.40
N LYS A 9 17.90 -26.94 16.40
CA LYS A 9 17.11 -27.05 15.17
C LYS A 9 16.99 -25.71 14.47
N LEU A 10 16.78 -24.62 15.21
CA LEU A 10 16.63 -23.27 14.65
C LEU A 10 17.92 -22.69 14.06
N VAL A 11 19.08 -23.05 14.60
CA VAL A 11 20.38 -22.61 14.08
C VAL A 11 20.79 -23.36 12.80
N ASN A 12 20.44 -24.64 12.70
CA ASN A 12 20.87 -25.49 11.59
C ASN A 12 19.83 -25.60 10.46
N PHE A 13 18.54 -25.35 10.74
CA PHE A 13 17.46 -25.56 9.79
C PHE A 13 16.51 -24.36 9.71
N CYS A 14 16.05 -24.08 8.48
CA CYS A 14 15.00 -23.12 8.20
C CYS A 14 13.62 -23.78 8.31
N CYS A 15 12.89 -23.47 9.38
CA CYS A 15 11.55 -23.99 9.67
C CYS A 15 10.43 -23.25 8.91
N ILE A 16 10.62 -22.92 7.63
CA ILE A 16 9.63 -22.19 6.80
C ILE A 16 8.60 -23.12 6.14
N ASN A 17 8.82 -24.44 6.20
CA ASN A 17 7.99 -25.38 5.46
C ASN A 17 6.55 -25.40 5.97
N TYR A 18 5.60 -25.15 5.07
CA TYR A 18 4.16 -25.10 5.35
C TYR A 18 3.42 -26.35 4.87
N ARG A 19 4.10 -27.25 4.13
CA ARG A 19 3.53 -28.51 3.66
C ARG A 19 3.66 -29.58 4.75
N ILE A 20 2.60 -30.35 4.96
CA ILE A 20 2.57 -31.41 5.96
C ILE A 20 3.38 -32.59 5.45
N GLY A 21 4.36 -33.05 6.25
CA GLY A 21 5.16 -34.25 5.96
C GLY A 21 6.49 -33.99 5.23
N GLU A 22 6.86 -32.73 5.02
CA GLU A 22 8.18 -32.39 4.48
C GLU A 22 9.14 -31.98 5.61
N ASP A 23 10.40 -32.38 5.47
CA ASP A 23 11.47 -32.07 6.42
C ASP A 23 11.88 -30.58 6.34
N PRO A 24 12.42 -30.02 7.44
CA PRO A 24 12.91 -28.65 7.45
C PRO A 24 14.17 -28.51 6.59
N VAL A 25 14.31 -27.37 5.91
CA VAL A 25 15.40 -27.14 4.96
C VAL A 25 16.69 -26.82 5.72
N PRO A 26 17.81 -27.55 5.52
CA PRO A 26 19.07 -27.24 6.20
C PRO A 26 19.66 -25.92 5.70
N LEU A 27 20.18 -25.12 6.63
CA LEU A 27 20.92 -23.90 6.31
C LEU A 27 22.32 -24.27 5.81
N LYS A 28 22.76 -23.58 4.75
CA LYS A 28 24.07 -23.79 4.14
C LYS A 28 25.10 -22.86 4.79
N PRO A 29 26.40 -23.18 4.74
CA PRO A 29 27.44 -22.28 5.25
C PRO A 29 27.57 -21.05 4.35
N ASP A 30 27.88 -19.90 4.97
CA ASP A 30 28.03 -18.63 4.27
C ASP A 30 29.22 -18.60 3.32
N ARG A 31 30.26 -19.43 3.52
CA ARG A 31 31.43 -19.55 2.63
C ARG A 31 31.99 -20.96 2.67
N TYR A 32 32.46 -21.48 1.54
CA TYR A 32 33.20 -22.73 1.49
C TYR A 32 34.70 -22.42 1.47
N GLN A 33 35.43 -22.90 2.49
CA GLN A 33 36.89 -22.82 2.49
C GLN A 33 37.47 -24.15 1.98
N ILE A 34 38.04 -24.15 0.77
CA ILE A 34 38.88 -25.25 0.31
C ILE A 34 40.30 -24.71 0.22
N PHE A 35 41.17 -25.20 1.11
CA PHE A 35 42.63 -25.05 1.30
C PHE A 35 43.43 -23.92 0.61
N PHE A 36 43.13 -23.44 -0.60
CA PHE A 36 43.80 -22.33 -1.29
C PHE A 36 42.89 -21.41 -2.15
N PHE A 37 41.56 -21.61 -2.21
CA PHE A 37 40.65 -20.76 -2.99
C PHE A 37 39.30 -20.58 -2.27
N GLU A 38 38.84 -19.33 -2.16
CA GLU A 38 37.50 -18.97 -1.70
C GLU A 38 36.52 -19.21 -2.86
N LEU A 39 35.78 -20.32 -2.81
CA LEU A 39 34.80 -20.65 -3.83
C LEU A 39 33.45 -20.10 -3.39
N ASN A 40 32.81 -19.34 -4.29
CA ASN A 40 31.59 -18.57 -4.09
C ASN A 40 30.60 -19.20 -3.10
N SER A 41 30.19 -18.42 -2.11
CA SER A 41 29.06 -18.70 -1.24
C SER A 41 27.86 -19.17 -2.06
N GLU A 42 27.12 -20.17 -1.58
CA GLU A 42 25.82 -20.50 -2.18
C GLU A 42 24.88 -19.29 -2.13
N TYR A 43 25.04 -18.46 -1.10
CA TYR A 43 24.25 -17.24 -0.96
C TYR A 43 24.86 -16.12 -1.80
N PRO A 44 24.02 -15.38 -2.56
CA PRO A 44 24.53 -14.32 -3.40
C PRO A 44 25.03 -13.14 -2.56
N ASP A 45 26.08 -12.46 -3.04
CA ASP A 45 26.77 -11.39 -2.30
C ASP A 45 25.85 -10.24 -1.88
N TRP A 46 24.81 -9.95 -2.68
CA TRP A 46 23.87 -8.88 -2.38
C TRP A 46 23.08 -9.13 -1.08
N LEU A 47 22.94 -10.38 -0.62
CA LEU A 47 22.23 -10.72 0.61
C LEU A 47 22.84 -9.98 1.81
N TRP A 48 24.16 -9.93 1.88
CA TRP A 48 24.91 -9.29 2.96
C TRP A 48 25.03 -7.77 2.80
N SER A 49 24.67 -7.24 1.64
CA SER A 49 24.55 -5.79 1.40
C SER A 49 23.18 -5.21 1.79
N LEU A 50 22.20 -6.07 2.13
CA LEU A 50 20.87 -5.63 2.52
C LEU A 50 20.91 -4.89 3.86
N ARG A 51 20.23 -3.75 3.93
CA ARG A 51 20.04 -3.01 5.18
C ARG A 51 19.12 -3.79 6.12
N THR A 52 19.63 -4.15 7.29
CA THR A 52 18.89 -4.83 8.36
C THR A 52 18.23 -3.87 9.36
N ASP A 53 18.50 -2.56 9.22
CA ASP A 53 17.91 -1.55 10.09
C ASP A 53 16.39 -1.49 9.96
N ARG A 54 15.70 -1.48 11.10
CA ARG A 54 14.25 -1.27 11.16
C ARG A 54 13.84 0.10 10.61
N VAL A 55 14.71 1.10 10.77
CA VAL A 55 14.42 2.49 10.41
C VAL A 55 14.87 2.75 8.97
N PRO A 56 13.96 3.22 8.09
CA PRO A 56 14.34 3.65 6.75
C PRO A 56 15.28 4.86 6.83
N PRO A 57 16.20 5.02 5.87
CA PRO A 57 17.15 6.11 5.93
C PRO A 57 16.42 7.46 5.84
N PRO A 58 16.94 8.51 6.50
CA PRO A 58 16.41 9.85 6.38
C PRO A 58 16.53 10.33 4.93
N LEU A 59 15.66 11.28 4.55
CA LEU A 59 15.60 11.76 3.16
C LEU A 59 16.88 12.48 2.72
N SER A 60 17.65 13.02 3.69
CA SER A 60 18.94 13.68 3.46
C SER A 60 20.06 12.74 3.00
N GLU A 61 19.96 11.45 3.30
CA GLU A 61 20.97 10.44 2.94
C GLU A 61 20.66 9.75 1.61
N ILE A 62 19.46 9.96 1.06
CA ILE A 62 19.00 9.29 -0.15
C ILE A 62 19.22 10.23 -1.34
N GLU A 63 19.88 9.73 -2.39
CA GLU A 63 20.10 10.48 -3.62
C GLU A 63 18.76 10.82 -4.32
N PRO A 64 18.53 12.10 -4.70
CA PRO A 64 17.29 12.54 -5.35
C PRO A 64 16.97 11.82 -6.66
N ASP A 65 17.98 11.35 -7.40
CA ASP A 65 17.79 10.72 -8.71
C ASP A 65 17.38 9.24 -8.63
N THR A 66 17.30 8.70 -7.41
CA THR A 66 16.90 7.30 -7.20
C THR A 66 15.38 7.16 -7.12
N TYR A 67 14.81 6.12 -7.75
CA TYR A 67 13.38 5.80 -7.63
C TYR A 67 12.87 5.69 -6.18
N TYR A 68 13.70 5.15 -5.29
CA TYR A 68 13.41 5.02 -3.86
C TYR A 68 13.14 6.37 -3.18
N TYR A 69 13.89 7.41 -3.53
CA TYR A 69 13.73 8.76 -3.00
C TYR A 69 12.31 9.28 -3.24
N TRP A 70 11.85 9.26 -4.49
CA TRP A 70 10.52 9.75 -4.85
C TRP A 70 9.39 8.90 -4.27
N ARG A 71 9.59 7.58 -4.16
CA ARG A 71 8.66 6.70 -3.46
C ARG A 71 8.56 7.05 -1.97
N ARG A 72 9.67 7.42 -1.34
CA ARG A 72 9.70 7.87 0.06
C ARG A 72 9.04 9.23 0.22
N MET A 73 9.35 10.19 -0.66
CA MET A 73 8.78 11.54 -0.67
C MET A 73 7.26 11.49 -0.80
N ARG A 74 6.72 10.72 -1.75
CA ARG A 74 5.26 10.55 -1.92
C ARG A 74 4.59 10.02 -0.64
N ARG A 75 5.20 9.05 0.04
CA ARG A 75 4.66 8.54 1.31
C ARG A 75 4.65 9.60 2.41
N LEU A 76 5.70 10.43 2.48
CA LEU A 76 5.77 11.53 3.46
C LEU A 76 4.72 12.60 3.15
N HIS A 77 4.55 12.96 1.88
CA HIS A 77 3.52 13.89 1.43
C HIS A 77 2.11 13.39 1.75
N ASN A 78 1.80 12.12 1.46
CA ASN A 78 0.50 11.55 1.82
C ASN A 78 0.25 11.56 3.32
N ARG A 79 1.26 11.28 4.15
CA ARG A 79 1.13 11.41 5.62
C ARG A 79 0.87 12.86 6.04
N HIS A 80 1.53 13.81 5.40
CA HIS A 80 1.31 15.23 5.67
C HIS A 80 -0.12 15.66 5.30
N LEU A 81 -0.60 15.28 4.11
CA LEU A 81 -1.99 15.54 3.71
C LEU A 81 -2.99 14.89 4.65
N ASN A 82 -2.78 13.64 5.06
CA ASN A 82 -3.66 12.97 6.02
C ASN A 82 -3.69 13.69 7.37
N LYS A 83 -2.56 14.21 7.85
CA LYS A 83 -2.51 15.02 9.08
C LYS A 83 -3.24 16.35 8.93
N LEU A 84 -3.08 17.02 7.79
CA LEU A 84 -3.84 18.25 7.51
C LEU A 84 -5.34 17.97 7.46
N ALA A 85 -5.75 16.90 6.79
CA ALA A 85 -7.14 16.49 6.70
C ALA A 85 -7.73 16.04 8.06
N GLU A 86 -6.90 15.51 8.96
CA GLU A 86 -7.26 15.24 10.36
C GLU A 86 -7.54 16.54 11.13
N ILE A 87 -6.66 17.54 11.01
CA ILE A 87 -6.79 18.85 11.67
C ILE A 87 -8.00 19.62 11.12
N ASP A 88 -8.12 19.71 9.79
CA ASP A 88 -9.21 20.41 9.10
C ASP A 88 -10.55 19.67 9.22
N GLY A 89 -10.53 18.41 9.67
CA GLY A 89 -11.73 17.62 9.91
C GLY A 89 -12.37 17.03 8.65
N TRP A 90 -11.71 17.07 7.49
CA TRP A 90 -12.18 16.45 6.24
C TRP A 90 -12.46 14.95 6.37
N HIS A 91 -11.82 14.29 7.34
CA HIS A 91 -12.05 12.87 7.66
C HIS A 91 -13.25 12.62 8.58
N LYS A 92 -13.89 13.65 9.15
CA LYS A 92 -15.09 13.45 9.98
C LYS A 92 -16.22 12.93 9.08
N LYS A 93 -17.02 12.00 9.61
CA LYS A 93 -18.20 11.44 8.93
C LYS A 93 -19.14 12.53 8.40
N GLN A 94 -19.17 13.69 9.06
CA GLN A 94 -19.98 14.86 8.72
C GLN A 94 -19.50 15.58 7.45
N HIS A 95 -18.22 15.50 7.10
CA HIS A 95 -17.63 16.10 5.88
C HIS A 95 -17.54 15.10 4.72
N ARG A 96 -17.98 13.85 4.92
CA ARG A 96 -18.06 12.86 3.84
C ARG A 96 -19.37 13.08 3.10
N ASP A 97 -19.30 13.65 1.90
CA ASP A 97 -20.45 13.77 1.02
C ASP A 97 -21.17 12.41 0.91
N GLY A 98 -22.47 12.39 1.20
CA GLY A 98 -23.31 11.20 1.03
C GLY A 98 -23.57 10.85 -0.44
N ASN A 99 -23.21 11.75 -1.36
CA ASN A 99 -23.44 11.62 -2.78
C ASN A 99 -22.45 10.63 -3.41
N SER A 100 -22.93 9.86 -4.39
CA SER A 100 -22.08 8.98 -5.18
C SER A 100 -20.96 9.76 -5.87
N HIS A 101 -19.80 9.14 -6.11
CA HIS A 101 -18.71 9.78 -6.86
C HIS A 101 -19.18 10.26 -8.24
N SER A 102 -20.08 9.49 -8.90
CA SER A 102 -20.69 9.91 -10.17
C SER A 102 -21.53 11.18 -10.02
N GLN A 103 -22.26 11.35 -8.92
CA GLN A 103 -23.02 12.57 -8.63
C GLN A 103 -22.09 13.74 -8.30
N ARG A 104 -20.93 13.52 -7.67
CA ARG A 104 -19.95 14.58 -7.42
C ARG A 104 -19.26 15.08 -8.70
N VAL A 105 -18.93 14.16 -9.61
CA VAL A 105 -18.18 14.49 -10.84
C VAL A 105 -19.11 14.97 -11.94
N TYR A 106 -20.28 14.34 -12.07
CA TYR A 106 -21.20 14.58 -13.19
C TYR A 106 -22.54 15.15 -12.76
N GLY A 107 -22.81 15.38 -11.47
CA GLY A 107 -24.08 15.93 -11.00
C GLY A 107 -24.36 17.32 -11.56
N ASP A 108 -23.38 18.22 -11.48
CA ASP A 108 -23.50 19.58 -12.02
C ASP A 108 -23.60 19.59 -13.55
N LEU A 109 -22.89 18.67 -14.23
CA LEU A 109 -22.96 18.51 -15.67
C LEU A 109 -24.33 17.97 -16.10
N ALA A 110 -24.85 16.95 -15.41
CA ALA A 110 -26.16 16.38 -15.66
C ALA A 110 -27.26 17.42 -15.42
N TYR A 111 -27.18 18.18 -14.33
CA TYR A 111 -28.08 19.30 -14.03
C TYR A 111 -28.02 20.39 -15.12
N ALA A 112 -26.82 20.77 -15.56
CA ALA A 112 -26.65 21.77 -16.61
C ALA A 112 -27.22 21.30 -17.96
N ILE A 113 -27.00 20.03 -18.32
CA ILE A 113 -27.53 19.43 -19.55
C ILE A 113 -29.06 19.34 -19.48
N GLU A 114 -29.63 18.89 -18.37
CA GLU A 114 -31.07 18.82 -18.16
C GLU A 114 -31.72 20.20 -18.25
N LYS A 115 -31.14 21.20 -17.58
CA LYS A 115 -31.58 22.61 -17.63
C LYS A 115 -31.48 23.18 -19.05
N TRP A 116 -30.43 22.86 -19.78
CA TRP A 116 -30.25 23.32 -21.16
C TRP A 116 -31.29 22.69 -22.11
N ASN A 117 -31.58 21.40 -21.94
CA ASN A 117 -32.62 20.71 -22.70
C ASN A 117 -34.02 21.24 -22.37
N TYR A 118 -34.30 21.53 -21.09
CA TYR A 118 -35.55 22.16 -20.65
C TYR A 118 -35.78 23.51 -21.33
N ASN A 119 -34.77 24.38 -21.35
CA ASN A 119 -34.87 25.70 -21.98
C ASN A 119 -35.05 25.65 -23.51
N LYS A 120 -34.76 24.50 -24.14
CA LYS A 120 -34.96 24.29 -25.58
C LYS A 120 -36.36 23.79 -25.96
N SER A 121 -37.13 23.24 -25.02
CA SER A 121 -38.50 22.75 -25.27
C SER A 121 -39.52 23.61 -24.53
N PRO A 122 -40.31 24.45 -25.24
CA PRO A 122 -41.39 25.20 -24.60
C PRO A 122 -42.53 24.22 -24.29
N GLY A 123 -42.51 23.60 -23.10
CA GLY A 123 -43.61 22.76 -22.60
C GLY A 123 -43.25 21.51 -21.78
N GLY A 124 -42.00 21.25 -21.43
CA GLY A 124 -41.64 20.06 -20.62
C GLY A 124 -41.93 20.25 -19.13
N ALA A 125 -42.69 19.36 -18.48
CA ALA A 125 -42.81 19.34 -17.02
C ALA A 125 -41.55 18.70 -16.39
N MET A 126 -41.03 19.31 -15.33
CA MET A 126 -39.85 18.81 -14.61
C MET A 126 -40.24 17.54 -13.83
N SER A 127 -39.74 16.37 -14.24
CA SER A 127 -40.00 15.11 -13.53
C SER A 127 -39.23 15.09 -12.22
N THR A 128 -39.92 15.41 -11.13
CA THR A 128 -39.37 15.37 -9.76
C THR A 128 -39.29 13.93 -9.28
N ASN A 129 -38.27 13.18 -9.72
CA ASN A 129 -37.92 11.93 -9.04
C ASN A 129 -37.11 12.23 -7.77
N SER A 130 -37.79 12.73 -6.74
CA SER A 130 -37.30 12.62 -5.36
C SER A 130 -37.52 11.18 -4.90
N ALA A 131 -36.62 10.27 -5.28
CA ALA A 131 -36.53 8.95 -4.67
C ALA A 131 -35.92 9.10 -3.27
N SER A 132 -36.77 9.49 -2.33
CA SER A 132 -36.58 9.24 -0.91
C SER A 132 -36.90 7.77 -0.65
N SER A 133 -35.88 6.95 -0.44
CA SER A 133 -36.01 5.65 0.26
C SER A 133 -34.63 5.21 0.74
N LYS A 134 -34.38 4.77 1.96
CA LYS A 134 -35.16 4.65 3.18
C LYS A 134 -34.10 4.46 4.28
N VAL A 135 -34.22 5.19 5.39
CA VAL A 135 -33.69 4.76 6.68
C VAL A 135 -34.63 3.68 7.19
N ALA A 136 -34.10 2.47 7.40
CA ALA A 136 -34.58 1.44 8.30
C ALA A 136 -33.40 0.54 8.65
#